data_AF-A0A537EE64-F1
#
_entry.id   AF-A0A537EE64-F1
#
_cell.length_a   1.000
_cell.length_b   1.000
_cell.length_c   1.000
_cell.angle_alpha   90.00
_cell.angle_beta   90.00
_cell.angle_gamma   90.00
#
_symmetry.space_group_name_H-M   'P 1'
#
loop_
_entity.id
_entity.type
_entity.pdbx_description
1 polymer ?
#
loop_
_entity_poly.entity_id
_entity_poly.type
_entity_poly.pdbx_seq_one_letter_code
_entity_poly.pdbx_strand_id
1 'polypeptide(L)'
;MERKDAIALNRTEKKTLVNRGRSHGILVYAGGQAVGWCQYGPKEELPRIDSGRNYNKLDLSADQGRKLWRLTCFFVDRDFRKKGVAGVALKATLDSIRKQGGGIVEAYPPTSKEGGSWALWFGTVAMYEREGFKAHAKLGEKHLLMRKTIA
;
A
#
# COMPACT_ATOMS: atom_id res chain seq x y z
N MET A 1 -22.66 0.77 17.36
CA MET A 1 -22.18 1.99 16.69
C MET A 1 -22.74 1.99 15.28
N GLU A 2 -23.41 3.05 14.88
CA GLU A 2 -23.99 3.17 13.55
C GLU A 2 -22.89 3.34 12.48
N ARG A 3 -23.18 2.97 11.24
CA ARG A 3 -22.21 3.05 10.13
C ARG A 3 -21.69 4.48 9.91
N LYS A 4 -22.56 5.47 10.06
CA LYS A 4 -22.20 6.89 9.88
C LYS A 4 -21.19 7.35 10.94
N ASP A 5 -21.39 6.92 12.18
CA ASP A 5 -20.49 7.25 13.29
C ASP A 5 -19.11 6.61 13.07
N ALA A 6 -19.07 5.36 12.62
CA ALA A 6 -17.82 4.68 12.28
C ALA A 6 -17.06 5.40 11.15
N ILE A 7 -17.77 5.91 10.13
CA ILE A 7 -17.14 6.68 9.04
C ILE A 7 -16.58 8.01 9.57
N ALA A 8 -17.34 8.72 10.39
CA ALA A 8 -16.90 10.00 10.98
C ALA A 8 -15.67 9.79 11.88
N LEU A 9 -15.69 8.73 12.70
CA LEU A 9 -14.56 8.36 13.55
C LEU A 9 -13.31 8.06 12.72
N ASN A 10 -13.40 7.21 11.69
CA ASN A 10 -12.30 6.89 10.79
C ASN A 10 -11.69 8.15 10.14
N ARG A 11 -12.53 9.12 9.74
CA ARG A 11 -12.06 10.39 9.16
C ARG A 11 -11.29 11.22 10.19
N THR A 12 -11.80 11.31 11.41
CA THR A 12 -11.15 12.07 12.51
C THR A 12 -9.82 11.44 12.90
N GLU A 13 -9.76 10.12 13.04
CA GLU A 13 -8.53 9.39 13.35
C GLU A 13 -7.49 9.55 12.24
N LYS A 14 -7.90 9.40 10.97
CA LYS A 14 -6.99 9.60 9.84
C LYS A 14 -6.47 11.04 9.77
N LYS A 15 -7.33 12.04 9.98
CA LYS A 15 -6.92 13.45 10.05
C LYS A 15 -5.89 13.68 11.16
N THR A 16 -6.10 13.06 12.32
CA THR A 16 -5.16 13.16 13.45
C THR A 16 -3.80 12.58 13.11
N LEU A 17 -3.75 11.43 12.45
CA LEU A 17 -2.48 10.83 12.00
C LEU A 17 -1.76 11.70 10.97
N VAL A 18 -2.50 12.30 10.03
CA VAL A 18 -1.93 13.24 9.05
C VAL A 18 -1.33 14.45 9.74
N ASN A 19 -2.08 15.09 10.65
CA ASN A 19 -1.60 16.27 11.39
C ASN A 19 -0.37 15.98 12.26
N ARG A 20 -0.19 14.73 12.68
CA ARG A 20 0.96 14.28 13.48
C ARG A 20 2.13 13.76 12.63
N GLY A 21 2.03 13.79 11.30
CA GLY A 21 3.06 13.24 10.41
C GLY A 21 3.21 11.71 10.50
N ARG A 22 2.18 11.00 10.96
CA ARG A 22 2.16 9.54 11.15
C ARG A 22 1.29 8.83 10.11
N SER A 23 1.20 9.41 8.92
CA SER A 23 0.39 8.89 7.84
C SER A 23 0.96 9.34 6.51
N HIS A 24 1.67 8.45 5.85
CA HIS A 24 2.24 8.74 4.54
C HIS A 24 1.28 8.39 3.40
N GLY A 25 1.34 9.19 2.34
CA GLY A 25 0.59 8.94 1.12
C GLY A 25 1.05 9.84 -0.02
N ILE A 26 1.02 9.30 -1.24
CA ILE A 26 1.21 10.08 -2.46
C ILE A 26 -0.16 10.41 -3.03
N LEU A 27 -0.42 11.69 -3.29
CA LEU A 27 -1.56 12.13 -4.09
C LEU A 27 -1.10 12.37 -5.53
N VAL A 28 -1.88 11.90 -6.49
CA VAL A 28 -1.65 12.14 -7.92
C VAL A 28 -2.67 13.17 -8.39
N TYR A 29 -2.18 14.25 -8.97
CA TYR A 29 -2.99 15.33 -9.51
C TYR A 29 -2.96 15.33 -11.04
N ALA A 30 -4.11 15.61 -11.65
CA ALA A 30 -4.23 16.00 -13.05
C ALA A 30 -4.73 17.45 -13.09
N GLY A 31 -3.83 18.38 -13.40
CA GLY A 31 -4.09 19.81 -13.17
C GLY A 31 -4.32 20.08 -11.68
N GLY A 32 -5.43 20.74 -11.34
CA GLY A 32 -5.82 21.04 -9.95
C GLY A 32 -6.58 19.92 -9.22
N GLN A 33 -6.92 18.82 -9.90
CA GLN A 33 -7.76 17.76 -9.34
C GLN A 33 -6.93 16.57 -8.85
N ALA A 34 -7.16 16.13 -7.62
CA ALA A 34 -6.62 14.87 -7.11
C ALA A 34 -7.38 13.68 -7.74
N VAL A 35 -6.67 12.86 -8.52
CA VAL A 35 -7.25 11.77 -9.33
C VAL A 35 -6.80 10.38 -8.89
N GLY A 36 -5.85 10.31 -7.96
CA GLY A 36 -5.43 9.05 -7.38
C GLY A 36 -4.59 9.24 -6.14
N TRP A 37 -4.36 8.14 -5.43
CA TRP A 37 -3.41 8.12 -4.32
C TRP A 37 -2.79 6.73 -4.13
N CYS A 38 -1.71 6.70 -3.37
CA CYS A 38 -1.10 5.49 -2.81
C CYS A 38 -0.83 5.73 -1.32
N GLN A 39 -1.43 4.92 -0.45
CA GLN A 39 -1.05 4.85 0.96
C GLN A 39 0.20 3.99 1.10
N TYR A 40 1.19 4.54 1.78
CA TYR A 40 2.35 3.80 2.23
C TYR A 40 2.73 4.24 3.64
N GLY A 41 3.70 3.57 4.24
CA GLY A 41 4.25 3.96 5.54
C GLY A 41 5.16 2.87 6.11
N PRO A 42 5.93 3.17 7.14
CA PRO A 42 6.68 2.16 7.86
C PRO A 42 5.72 1.16 8.52
N LYS A 43 6.21 -0.03 8.86
CA LYS A 43 5.44 -1.11 9.50
C LYS A 43 4.58 -0.61 10.67
N GLU A 44 5.13 0.27 11.49
CA GLU A 44 4.52 0.80 12.71
C GLU A 44 3.32 1.72 12.44
N GLU A 45 3.27 2.36 11.28
CA GLU A 45 2.11 3.15 10.85
C GLU A 45 0.98 2.29 10.28
N LEU A 46 1.31 1.10 9.79
CA LEU A 46 0.40 0.19 9.10
C LEU A 46 0.40 -1.20 9.77
N PRO A 47 0.10 -1.31 11.09
CA PRO A 47 0.28 -2.54 11.85
C PRO A 47 -0.77 -3.63 11.52
N ARG A 48 -1.85 -3.28 10.82
CA ARG A 48 -2.96 -4.21 10.57
C ARG A 48 -2.55 -5.47 9.79
N ILE A 49 -1.48 -5.41 9.01
CA ILE A 49 -0.96 -6.59 8.30
C ILE A 49 -0.38 -7.62 9.30
N ASP A 50 0.17 -7.17 10.43
CA ASP A 50 0.74 -8.03 11.49
C ASP A 50 -0.32 -8.80 12.29
N SER A 51 -1.61 -8.46 12.17
CA SER A 51 -2.67 -9.29 12.78
C SER A 51 -3.17 -10.38 11.83
N GLY A 52 -2.68 -10.39 10.58
CA GLY A 52 -3.06 -11.37 9.56
C GLY A 52 -2.46 -12.75 9.84
N ARG A 53 -3.32 -13.77 10.03
CA ARG A 53 -2.91 -15.16 10.30
C ARG A 53 -1.87 -15.69 9.30
N ASN A 54 -1.98 -15.35 8.02
CA ASN A 54 -1.05 -15.83 7.00
C ASN A 54 0.30 -15.11 7.07
N TYR A 55 0.30 -13.81 7.37
CA TYR A 55 1.52 -13.02 7.51
C TYR A 55 2.32 -13.47 8.74
N ASN A 56 1.64 -13.76 9.86
CA ASN A 56 2.27 -14.21 11.11
C ASN A 56 2.92 -15.59 11.06
N LYS A 57 2.62 -16.38 10.02
CA LYS A 57 3.26 -17.69 9.79
C LYS A 57 4.54 -17.59 8.97
N LEU A 58 4.86 -16.41 8.43
CA LEU A 58 6.06 -16.22 7.64
C LEU A 58 7.27 -16.06 8.56
N ASP A 59 8.35 -16.77 8.25
CA ASP A 59 9.65 -16.49 8.87
C ASP A 59 10.26 -15.25 8.20
N LEU A 60 10.19 -14.13 8.91
CA LEU A 60 10.75 -12.84 8.52
C LEU A 60 11.93 -12.43 9.43
N SER A 61 12.53 -13.39 10.14
CA SER A 61 13.64 -13.14 11.07
C SER A 61 14.85 -12.48 10.40
N ALA A 62 15.11 -12.83 9.13
CA ALA A 62 16.17 -12.24 8.31
C ALA A 62 15.99 -10.73 8.04
N ASP A 63 14.79 -10.17 8.28
CA ASP A 63 14.50 -8.75 8.09
C ASP A 63 14.66 -7.92 9.37
N GLN A 64 15.03 -8.55 10.50
CA GLN A 64 15.20 -7.85 11.77
C GLN A 64 16.23 -6.71 11.64
N GLY A 65 15.89 -5.55 12.20
CA GLY A 65 16.71 -4.34 12.13
C GLY A 65 16.66 -3.60 10.79
N ARG A 66 16.01 -4.14 9.74
CA ARG A 66 15.84 -3.45 8.46
C ARG A 66 14.57 -2.60 8.48
N LYS A 67 14.66 -1.40 7.88
CA LYS A 67 13.49 -0.53 7.70
C LYS A 67 12.49 -1.21 6.76
N LEU A 68 11.28 -1.43 7.24
CA LEU A 68 10.20 -2.09 6.48
C LEU A 68 9.09 -1.08 6.18
N TRP A 69 8.79 -0.92 4.90
CA TRP A 69 7.71 -0.10 4.37
C TRP A 69 6.60 -0.97 3.82
N ARG A 70 5.36 -0.50 3.90
CA ARG A 70 4.17 -1.19 3.38
C ARG A 70 3.42 -0.30 2.43
N LEU A 71 2.92 -0.87 1.33
CA LEU A 71 1.97 -0.25 0.40
C LEU A 71 0.62 -0.97 0.56
N THR A 72 -0.36 -0.27 1.12
CA THR A 72 -1.61 -0.90 1.59
C THR A 72 -2.86 -0.47 0.84
N CYS A 73 -2.82 0.63 0.10
CA CYS A 73 -3.99 1.09 -0.64
C CYS A 73 -3.62 1.98 -1.83
N PHE A 74 -4.33 1.77 -2.93
CA PHE A 74 -4.40 2.58 -4.12
C PHE A 74 -5.85 2.95 -4.35
N PHE A 75 -6.07 4.19 -4.76
CA PHE A 75 -7.33 4.60 -5.35
C PHE A 75 -7.02 5.39 -6.61
N VAL A 76 -7.85 5.15 -7.62
CA VAL A 76 -7.84 5.90 -8.88
C VAL A 76 -9.28 6.27 -9.17
N ASP A 77 -9.50 7.56 -9.38
CA ASP A 77 -10.76 8.11 -9.82
C ASP A 77 -11.26 7.37 -11.05
N ARG A 78 -12.56 7.09 -11.10
CA ARG A 78 -13.17 6.24 -12.14
C ARG A 78 -12.82 6.72 -13.54
N ASP A 79 -12.82 8.03 -13.76
CA ASP A 79 -12.66 8.62 -15.09
C ASP A 79 -11.17 8.72 -15.50
N PHE A 80 -10.28 8.36 -14.57
CA PHE A 80 -8.83 8.29 -14.75
C PHE A 80 -8.28 6.86 -14.70
N ARG A 81 -9.15 5.84 -14.57
CA ARG A 81 -8.73 4.43 -14.62
C ARG A 81 -8.18 4.06 -15.98
N LYS A 82 -7.32 3.03 -16.01
CA LYS A 82 -6.62 2.53 -17.21
C LYS A 82 -5.71 3.55 -17.91
N LYS A 83 -5.47 4.73 -17.32
CA LYS A 83 -4.55 5.76 -17.81
C LYS A 83 -3.17 5.77 -17.11
N GLY A 84 -2.83 4.70 -16.39
CA GLY A 84 -1.53 4.58 -15.72
C GLY A 84 -1.38 5.29 -14.36
N VAL A 85 -2.43 5.94 -13.84
CA VAL A 85 -2.37 6.73 -12.58
C VAL A 85 -1.83 5.94 -11.39
N ALA A 86 -2.23 4.68 -11.21
CA ALA A 86 -1.71 3.84 -10.12
C ALA A 86 -0.20 3.59 -10.25
N GLY A 87 0.30 3.42 -11.47
CA GLY A 87 1.74 3.28 -11.74
C GLY A 87 2.51 4.55 -11.41
N VAL A 88 1.98 5.72 -11.76
CA VAL A 88 2.54 7.03 -11.36
C VAL A 88 2.61 7.15 -9.85
N ALA A 89 1.52 6.79 -9.15
CA ALA A 89 1.48 6.82 -7.69
C ALA A 89 2.53 5.87 -7.07
N LEU A 90 2.65 4.64 -7.60
CA LEU A 90 3.63 3.66 -7.13
C LEU A 90 5.05 4.17 -7.31
N LYS A 91 5.41 4.66 -8.50
CA LYS A 91 6.76 5.18 -8.78
C LYS A 91 7.12 6.32 -7.82
N ALA A 92 6.22 7.29 -7.65
CA ALA A 92 6.41 8.39 -6.70
C ALA A 92 6.51 7.92 -5.25
N THR A 93 5.77 6.87 -4.86
CA THR A 93 5.89 6.25 -3.53
C THR A 93 7.29 5.65 -3.33
N LEU A 94 7.80 4.89 -4.31
CA LEU A 94 9.15 4.29 -4.22
C LEU A 94 10.24 5.37 -4.15
N ASP A 95 10.10 6.46 -4.91
CA ASP A 95 11.02 7.59 -4.85
C ASP A 95 10.96 8.32 -3.50
N SER A 96 9.77 8.44 -2.91
CA SER A 96 9.61 8.99 -1.57
C SER A 96 10.23 8.11 -0.50
N ILE A 97 10.10 6.78 -0.60
CA ILE A 97 10.75 5.81 0.30
C ILE A 97 12.29 5.92 0.17
N ARG A 98 12.82 6.03 -1.04
CA ARG A 98 14.26 6.25 -1.28
C ARG A 98 14.77 7.50 -0.58
N LYS A 99 14.07 8.62 -0.74
CA LYS A 99 14.40 9.90 -0.06
C LYS A 99 14.37 9.80 1.47
N GLN A 100 13.66 8.82 2.01
CA GLN A 100 13.56 8.54 3.44
C GLN A 100 14.51 7.43 3.91
N GLY A 101 15.55 7.14 3.14
CA GLY A 101 16.62 6.20 3.49
C GLY A 101 16.36 4.74 3.07
N GLY A 102 15.40 4.49 2.19
CA GLY A 102 15.20 3.16 1.61
C GLY A 102 14.73 2.10 2.62
N GLY A 103 14.93 0.84 2.26
CA GLY A 103 14.50 -0.33 3.04
C GLY A 103 13.78 -1.38 2.20
N ILE A 104 13.19 -2.36 2.90
CA ILE A 104 12.32 -3.36 2.29
C ILE A 104 10.95 -2.74 2.10
N VAL A 105 10.37 -2.90 0.92
CA VAL A 105 9.03 -2.43 0.57
C VAL A 105 8.14 -3.64 0.31
N GLU A 106 7.06 -3.76 1.08
CA GLU A 106 6.06 -4.81 0.95
C GLU A 106 4.81 -4.32 0.22
N ALA A 107 4.26 -5.21 -0.60
CA ALA A 107 2.99 -5.05 -1.28
C ALA A 107 2.18 -6.33 -1.21
N TYR A 108 0.85 -6.20 -1.27
CA TYR A 108 -0.07 -7.30 -1.03
C TYR A 108 -1.11 -7.50 -2.15
N PRO A 109 -0.70 -7.58 -3.43
CA PRO A 109 -1.67 -7.67 -4.53
C PRO A 109 -2.47 -8.99 -4.46
N PRO A 110 -3.73 -8.97 -4.92
CA PRO A 110 -4.47 -10.19 -5.15
C PRO A 110 -3.90 -10.98 -6.33
N THR A 111 -4.00 -12.31 -6.28
CA THR A 111 -3.58 -13.24 -7.36
C THR A 111 -4.66 -13.45 -8.42
N SER A 112 -5.91 -13.08 -8.12
CA SER A 112 -7.02 -13.12 -9.07
C SER A 112 -7.82 -11.83 -9.04
N LYS A 113 -8.64 -11.61 -10.08
CA LYS A 113 -9.62 -10.50 -10.11
C LYS A 113 -10.92 -10.85 -9.39
N GLU A 114 -11.00 -12.03 -8.79
CA GLU A 114 -12.16 -12.47 -8.03
C GLU A 114 -12.23 -11.66 -6.72
N GLY A 115 -13.37 -11.03 -6.46
CA GLY A 115 -13.53 -10.13 -5.31
C GLY A 115 -13.77 -8.67 -5.68
N GLY A 116 -14.01 -8.35 -6.96
CA GLY A 116 -14.52 -7.04 -7.36
C GLY A 116 -13.49 -5.91 -7.30
N SER A 117 -13.98 -4.66 -7.41
CA SER A 117 -13.11 -3.47 -7.56
C SER A 117 -12.28 -3.15 -6.31
N TRP A 118 -12.71 -3.59 -5.12
CA TRP A 118 -12.00 -3.34 -3.86
C TRP A 118 -10.69 -4.14 -3.77
N ALA A 119 -10.63 -5.32 -4.37
CA ALA A 119 -9.41 -6.14 -4.39
C ALA A 119 -8.26 -5.41 -5.11
N LEU A 120 -8.57 -4.58 -6.11
CA LEU A 120 -7.59 -3.80 -6.86
C LEU A 120 -7.03 -2.60 -6.08
N TRP A 121 -7.55 -2.29 -4.90
CA TRP A 121 -6.96 -1.26 -4.04
C TRP A 121 -5.57 -1.68 -3.54
N PHE A 122 -5.20 -2.96 -3.56
CA PHE A 122 -3.84 -3.37 -3.23
C PHE A 122 -2.88 -3.34 -4.43
N GLY A 123 -3.31 -2.78 -5.57
CA GLY A 123 -2.58 -2.85 -6.83
C GLY A 123 -2.71 -4.22 -7.50
N THR A 124 -1.87 -4.51 -8.49
CA THR A 124 -1.85 -5.80 -9.19
C THR A 124 -0.45 -6.36 -9.25
N VAL A 125 -0.32 -7.69 -9.31
CA VAL A 125 0.98 -8.38 -9.45
C VAL A 125 1.80 -7.79 -10.59
N ALA A 126 1.23 -7.71 -11.79
CA ALA A 126 1.90 -7.15 -12.97
C ALA A 126 2.31 -5.68 -12.84
N MET A 127 1.66 -4.89 -11.98
CA MET A 127 2.08 -3.52 -11.70
C MET A 127 3.33 -3.48 -10.83
N TYR A 128 3.41 -4.34 -9.82
CA TYR A 128 4.59 -4.44 -8.96
C TYR A 128 5.78 -5.10 -9.66
N GLU A 129 5.55 -6.12 -10.48
CA GLU A 129 6.61 -6.78 -11.28
C GLU A 129 7.31 -5.79 -12.22
N ARG A 130 6.55 -4.90 -12.86
CA ARG A 130 7.10 -3.83 -13.72
C ARG A 130 8.00 -2.87 -12.96
N GLU A 131 7.75 -2.68 -11.66
CA GLU A 131 8.61 -1.89 -10.78
C GLU A 131 9.66 -2.76 -10.08
N GLY A 132 9.88 -4.01 -10.49
CA GLY A 132 10.94 -4.88 -9.98
C GLY A 132 10.68 -5.51 -8.61
N PHE A 133 9.42 -5.54 -8.16
CA PHE A 133 9.06 -6.38 -7.02
C PHE A 133 9.08 -7.85 -7.42
N LYS A 134 9.39 -8.71 -6.45
CA LYS A 134 9.35 -10.16 -6.59
C LYS A 134 8.37 -10.77 -5.60
N ALA A 135 7.71 -11.85 -5.99
CA ALA A 135 6.94 -12.65 -5.05
C ALA A 135 7.88 -13.20 -3.96
N HIS A 136 7.50 -13.01 -2.71
CA HIS A 136 8.26 -13.48 -1.55
C HIS A 136 7.54 -14.63 -0.85
N ALA A 137 6.22 -14.52 -0.68
CA ALA A 137 5.41 -15.58 -0.11
C ALA A 137 3.95 -15.50 -0.59
N LYS A 138 3.19 -16.57 -0.40
CA LYS A 138 1.72 -16.55 -0.52
C LYS A 138 1.11 -16.06 0.79
N LEU A 139 0.11 -15.20 0.71
CA LEU A 139 -0.70 -14.76 1.84
C LEU A 139 -2.11 -15.35 1.72
N GLY A 140 -2.20 -16.64 1.99
CA GLY A 140 -3.38 -17.45 1.66
C GLY A 140 -3.47 -17.73 0.17
N GLU A 141 -4.64 -18.14 -0.31
CA GLU A 141 -4.81 -18.57 -1.71
C GLU A 141 -4.90 -17.40 -2.70
N LYS A 142 -5.38 -16.25 -2.23
CA LYS A 142 -5.80 -15.13 -3.09
C LYS A 142 -4.88 -13.92 -3.10
N HIS A 143 -3.78 -13.92 -2.35
CA HIS A 143 -2.87 -12.78 -2.26
C HIS A 143 -1.40 -13.23 -2.21
N LEU A 144 -0.50 -12.37 -2.70
CA LEU A 144 0.94 -12.54 -2.52
C LEU A 144 1.47 -11.49 -1.56
N LEU A 145 2.51 -11.85 -0.81
CA LEU A 145 3.48 -10.89 -0.32
C LEU A 145 4.51 -10.68 -1.43
N MET A 146 4.56 -9.48 -1.99
CA MET A 146 5.60 -9.07 -2.92
C MET A 146 6.55 -8.09 -2.25
N ARG A 147 7.84 -8.18 -2.57
CA ARG A 147 8.88 -7.35 -1.97
C ARG A 147 9.81 -6.73 -2.99
N LYS A 148 10.28 -5.53 -2.69
CA LYS A 148 11.40 -4.85 -3.35
C LYS A 148 12.30 -4.21 -2.29
N THR A 149 13.62 -4.32 -2.43
CA THR A 149 14.55 -3.52 -1.62
C THR A 149 14.89 -2.25 -2.36
N ILE A 150 14.79 -1.12 -1.67
CA ILE A 150 15.24 0.19 -2.13
C ILE A 150 16.51 0.53 -1.35
N ALA A 151 17.59 0.83 -2.08
CA ALA A 151 18.82 1.40 -1.54
C ALA A 151 18.62 2.88 -1.19
#